data_AF-W3A0V9-F1
#
_entry.id   AF-W3A0V9-F1
#
_cell.length_a   1.000
_cell.length_b   1.000
_cell.length_c   1.000
_cell.angle_alpha   90.00
_cell.angle_beta   90.00
_cell.angle_gamma   90.00
#
_symmetry.space_group_name_H-M   'P 1'
#
loop_
_entity.id
_entity.type
_entity.pdbx_description
1 polymer ?
#
loop_
_entity_poly.entity_id
_entity_poly.type
_entity_poly.pdbx_seq_one_letter_code
_entity_poly.pdbx_strand_id
1 'polypeptide(L)'
;SVTGVLFNSRKYMIGDESVEATRVDESRAAIFRASLRGSLRRPEIVENMEPHYLSLHLVRVLTDLPFTHSWASPNWPETEVLRVRTKCHCDCKAFFVSGWLCSHILATLKVLDGFYLKVLLSSIPACKPPGRPRKVPKARQHDTPNTGQYAVPKLLKKMTRRPGFPTNWKVLVPLDINDDDGITTKNFDGIVRPWFAKDGKYYWKIEFADADIDVEPYDIQ
;
A
#
# COMPACT_ATOMS: atom_id res chain seq x y z
N SER A 1 12.43 2.91 -27.11
CA SER A 1 13.02 3.55 -25.91
C SER A 1 12.03 3.35 -24.77
N VAL A 2 12.49 3.12 -23.53
CA VAL A 2 11.57 2.94 -22.38
C VAL A 2 11.33 4.30 -21.76
N THR A 3 10.10 4.79 -21.81
CA THR A 3 9.70 6.06 -21.19
C THR A 3 9.37 5.82 -19.72
N GLY A 4 9.90 6.67 -18.83
CA GLY A 4 9.66 6.59 -17.39
C GLY A 4 9.04 7.89 -16.87
N VAL A 5 7.99 7.78 -16.06
CA VAL A 5 7.35 8.91 -15.39
C VAL A 5 7.58 8.80 -13.89
N LEU A 6 8.01 9.90 -13.27
CA LEU A 6 8.29 9.97 -11.84
C LEU A 6 7.16 10.70 -11.11
N PHE A 7 6.75 10.14 -9.98
CA PHE A 7 5.75 10.71 -9.08
C PHE A 7 6.33 10.84 -7.68
N ASN A 8 5.87 11.82 -6.91
CA ASN A 8 6.19 11.85 -5.48
C ASN A 8 5.52 10.68 -4.74
N SER A 9 6.21 10.13 -3.75
CA SER A 9 5.58 9.27 -2.77
C SER A 9 4.67 10.08 -1.84
N ARG A 10 3.76 9.39 -1.13
CA ARG A 10 2.68 10.03 -0.34
C ARG A 10 3.20 11.12 0.59
N LYS A 11 4.33 10.89 1.26
CA LYS A 11 4.94 11.83 2.21
C LYS A 11 5.35 13.15 1.55
N TYR A 12 5.66 13.15 0.24
CA TYR A 12 6.19 14.30 -0.49
C TYR A 12 5.20 14.88 -1.51
N MET A 13 3.96 14.39 -1.57
CA MET A 13 2.94 14.89 -2.50
C MET A 13 2.55 16.33 -2.20
N ILE A 14 2.31 17.12 -3.24
CA ILE A 14 1.89 18.52 -3.14
C ILE A 14 0.37 18.57 -3.15
N GLY A 15 -0.25 19.17 -2.14
CA GLY A 15 -1.65 19.59 -2.21
C GLY A 15 -2.60 19.06 -1.12
N ASP A 16 -2.20 18.09 -0.30
CA ASP A 16 -3.11 17.48 0.69
C ASP A 16 -2.37 17.10 1.99
N GLU A 17 -2.05 18.06 2.86
CA GLU A 17 -1.56 17.79 4.24
C GLU A 17 -0.11 17.27 4.40
N SER A 18 0.67 17.16 3.33
CA SER A 18 2.09 16.78 3.45
C SER A 18 2.93 17.87 4.13
N VAL A 19 3.66 17.48 5.18
CA VAL A 19 4.60 18.35 5.90
C VAL A 19 5.89 18.59 5.09
N GLU A 20 6.22 17.68 4.16
CA GLU A 20 7.46 17.69 3.36
C GLU A 20 7.16 17.77 1.86
N ALA A 21 6.09 18.48 1.47
CA ALA A 21 5.69 18.60 0.07
C ALA A 21 6.84 19.15 -0.78
N THR A 22 7.35 18.32 -1.70
CA THR A 22 8.56 18.64 -2.46
C THR A 22 8.32 18.41 -3.94
N ARG A 23 8.59 19.39 -4.80
CA ARG A 23 8.47 19.22 -6.25
C ARG A 23 9.44 18.17 -6.77
N VAL A 24 9.01 17.40 -7.77
CA VAL A 24 9.93 16.55 -8.53
C VAL A 24 10.81 17.47 -9.37
N ASP A 25 12.10 17.49 -9.08
CA ASP A 25 13.11 18.25 -9.82
C ASP A 25 14.17 17.32 -10.42
N GLU A 26 15.01 17.88 -11.29
CA GLU A 26 16.02 17.13 -12.03
C GLU A 26 17.07 16.50 -11.10
N SER A 27 17.47 17.19 -10.02
CA SER A 27 18.46 16.70 -9.06
C SER A 27 17.94 15.47 -8.32
N ARG A 28 16.74 15.55 -7.75
CA ARG A 28 16.06 14.42 -7.09
C ARG A 28 15.84 13.26 -8.04
N ALA A 29 15.38 13.55 -9.26
CA ALA A 29 15.17 12.53 -10.28
C ALA A 29 16.48 11.82 -10.67
N ALA A 30 17.58 12.56 -10.79
CA ALA A 30 18.89 11.99 -11.12
C ALA A 30 19.42 11.08 -10.00
N ILE A 31 19.35 11.52 -8.74
CA ILE A 31 19.78 10.74 -7.58
C ILE A 31 18.96 9.45 -7.47
N PHE A 32 17.63 9.55 -7.55
CA PHE A 32 16.75 8.39 -7.50
C PHE A 32 16.98 7.43 -8.68
N ARG A 33 17.20 7.94 -9.90
CA ARG A 33 17.51 7.08 -11.05
C ARG A 33 18.86 6.37 -10.91
N ALA A 34 19.85 7.00 -10.29
CA ALA A 34 21.13 6.37 -10.00
C ALA A 34 20.98 5.27 -8.94
N SER A 35 20.14 5.48 -7.92
CA SER A 35 19.91 4.47 -6.88
C SER A 35 19.22 3.22 -7.42
N LEU A 36 18.31 3.37 -8.38
CA LEU A 36 17.72 2.23 -9.11
C LEU A 36 18.75 1.40 -9.89
N ARG A 37 19.95 1.92 -10.13
CA ARG A 37 21.09 1.22 -10.73
C ARG A 37 22.11 0.74 -9.70
N GLY A 38 21.78 0.80 -8.41
CA GLY A 38 22.66 0.44 -7.31
C GLY A 38 23.71 1.50 -6.94
N SER A 39 23.59 2.71 -7.48
CA SER A 39 24.52 3.81 -7.18
C SER A 39 23.93 4.77 -6.15
N LEU A 40 24.48 4.75 -4.94
CA LEU A 40 24.17 5.71 -3.89
C LEU A 40 25.23 6.81 -3.85
N ARG A 41 24.86 8.02 -3.44
CA ARG A 41 25.84 9.07 -3.13
C ARG A 41 26.74 8.61 -1.98
N ARG A 42 27.99 9.09 -1.96
CA ARG A 42 28.96 8.80 -0.89
C ARG A 42 29.72 10.07 -0.53
N PRO A 43 29.94 10.36 0.77
CA PRO A 43 29.31 9.70 1.92
C PRO A 43 27.81 10.03 1.97
N GLU A 44 27.00 9.12 2.52
CA GLU A 44 25.56 9.33 2.67
C GLU A 44 25.14 8.98 4.09
N ILE A 45 24.23 9.78 4.64
CA ILE A 45 23.73 9.66 6.01
C ILE A 45 22.29 9.13 6.02
N VAL A 46 21.87 8.59 7.17
CA VAL A 46 20.57 7.91 7.30
C VAL A 46 19.41 8.88 7.03
N GLU A 47 19.54 10.13 7.45
CA GLU A 47 18.53 11.19 7.29
C GLU A 47 18.23 11.49 5.82
N ASN A 48 19.20 11.25 4.94
CA ASN A 48 19.06 11.50 3.51
C ASN A 48 18.44 10.31 2.77
N MET A 49 18.34 9.13 3.39
CA MET A 49 17.86 7.92 2.71
C MET A 49 16.44 8.09 2.17
N GLU A 50 15.55 8.58 3.01
CA GLU A 50 14.14 8.78 2.66
C GLU A 50 13.97 9.84 1.55
N PRO A 51 14.49 11.08 1.69
CA PRO A 51 14.32 12.12 0.67
C PRO A 51 15.05 11.81 -0.65
N HIS A 52 16.19 11.11 -0.63
CA HIS A 52 16.93 10.81 -1.87
C HIS A 52 16.43 9.57 -2.60
N TYR A 53 15.99 8.53 -1.87
CA TYR A 53 15.79 7.21 -2.47
C TYR A 53 14.37 6.66 -2.32
N LEU A 54 13.56 7.17 -1.38
CA LEU A 54 12.20 6.69 -1.11
C LEU A 54 11.11 7.75 -1.35
N SER A 55 11.52 8.94 -1.80
CA SER A 55 10.62 10.07 -1.99
C SER A 55 9.89 10.07 -3.33
N LEU A 56 10.25 9.15 -4.24
CA LEU A 56 9.70 9.05 -5.59
C LEU A 56 9.23 7.62 -5.90
N HIS A 57 8.30 7.53 -6.84
CA HIS A 57 7.86 6.31 -7.52
C HIS A 57 8.10 6.44 -9.02
N LEU A 58 8.61 5.37 -9.64
CA LEU A 58 8.79 5.26 -11.07
C LEU A 58 7.71 4.38 -11.69
N VAL A 59 7.06 4.91 -12.73
CA VAL A 59 6.27 4.12 -13.68
C VAL A 59 7.06 4.00 -14.97
N ARG A 60 7.37 2.77 -15.38
CA ARG A 60 8.02 2.46 -16.65
C ARG A 60 6.96 2.04 -17.67
N VAL A 61 6.96 2.67 -18.84
CA VAL A 61 6.18 2.24 -20.00
C VAL A 61 7.05 1.25 -20.77
N LEU A 62 6.76 -0.03 -20.63
CA LEU A 62 7.57 -1.13 -21.13
C LEU A 62 7.26 -1.47 -22.57
N THR A 63 5.98 -1.42 -22.94
CA THR A 63 5.49 -1.75 -24.28
C THR A 63 4.47 -0.71 -24.72
N ASP A 64 4.40 -0.47 -26.03
CA ASP A 64 3.33 0.35 -26.60
C ASP A 64 2.18 -0.57 -27.02
N LEU A 65 1.42 -1.03 -26.03
CA LEU A 65 0.23 -1.84 -26.23
C LEU A 65 -0.99 -0.92 -26.23
N PRO A 66 -1.78 -0.88 -27.33
CA PRO A 66 -3.07 -0.21 -27.30
C PRO A 66 -4.02 -1.00 -26.41
N PHE A 67 -4.76 -0.29 -25.57
CA PHE A 67 -5.92 -0.82 -24.89
C PHE A 67 -7.10 0.12 -25.10
N THR A 68 -8.29 -0.44 -25.22
CA THR A 68 -9.52 0.31 -25.37
C THR A 68 -10.29 0.11 -24.07
N HIS A 69 -10.65 1.20 -23.41
CA HIS A 69 -11.50 1.16 -22.23
C HIS A 69 -12.70 2.07 -22.45
N SER A 70 -13.88 1.63 -22.00
CA SER A 70 -15.07 2.49 -22.00
C SER A 70 -14.97 3.49 -20.85
N TRP A 71 -14.55 4.73 -21.13
CA TRP A 71 -14.36 5.76 -20.11
C TRP A 71 -15.64 6.21 -19.39
N ALA A 72 -16.80 5.83 -19.91
CA ALA A 72 -18.09 6.00 -19.25
C ALA A 72 -18.39 4.93 -18.20
N SER A 73 -17.59 3.87 -18.13
CA SER A 73 -17.65 2.82 -17.12
C SER A 73 -16.54 3.03 -16.10
N PRO A 74 -16.86 3.07 -14.79
CA PRO A 74 -15.82 3.07 -13.76
C PRO A 74 -15.24 1.66 -13.55
N ASN A 75 -15.89 0.62 -14.09
CA ASN A 75 -15.47 -0.76 -13.95
C ASN A 75 -14.43 -1.12 -14.99
N TRP A 76 -13.32 -1.70 -14.52
CA TRP A 76 -12.24 -2.20 -15.37
C TRP A 76 -12.33 -3.73 -15.43
N PRO A 77 -12.50 -4.33 -16.62
CA PRO A 77 -12.42 -5.77 -16.77
C PRO A 77 -10.97 -6.23 -16.53
N GLU A 78 -10.83 -7.43 -15.98
CA GLU A 78 -9.53 -8.02 -15.64
C GLU A 78 -8.57 -8.05 -16.83
N THR A 79 -9.08 -8.37 -18.02
CA THR A 79 -8.30 -8.41 -19.26
C THR A 79 -7.64 -7.06 -19.59
N GLU A 80 -8.33 -5.95 -19.36
CA GLU A 80 -7.76 -4.61 -19.54
C GLU A 80 -6.75 -4.27 -18.45
N VAL A 81 -7.03 -4.65 -17.19
CA VAL A 81 -6.10 -4.46 -16.08
C VAL A 81 -4.78 -5.18 -16.37
N LEU A 82 -4.83 -6.45 -16.76
CA LEU A 82 -3.66 -7.25 -17.12
C LEU A 82 -2.90 -6.66 -18.32
N ARG A 83 -3.63 -6.13 -19.30
CA ARG A 83 -3.03 -5.47 -20.46
C ARG A 83 -2.29 -4.19 -20.08
N VAL A 84 -2.87 -3.36 -19.22
CA VAL A 84 -2.21 -2.17 -18.68
C VAL A 84 -1.01 -2.54 -17.81
N ARG A 85 -1.07 -3.62 -17.04
CA ARG A 85 0.08 -4.12 -16.26
C ARG A 85 1.22 -4.63 -17.13
N THR A 86 0.91 -5.16 -18.31
CA THR A 86 1.91 -5.53 -19.33
C THR A 86 2.51 -4.30 -20.00
N LYS A 87 1.70 -3.25 -20.20
CA LYS A 87 2.12 -1.95 -20.75
C LYS A 87 3.02 -1.17 -19.79
N CYS A 88 2.59 -1.05 -18.54
CA CYS A 88 3.14 -0.14 -17.55
C CYS A 88 3.47 -0.87 -16.25
N HIS A 89 4.66 -0.63 -15.72
CA HIS A 89 5.12 -1.20 -14.47
C HIS A 89 5.46 -0.11 -13.46
N CYS A 90 4.83 -0.13 -12.27
CA CYS A 90 5.10 0.82 -11.20
C CYS A 90 5.85 0.13 -10.04
N ASP A 91 6.78 0.85 -9.40
CA ASP A 91 7.52 0.36 -8.24
C ASP A 91 6.78 0.53 -6.90
N CYS A 92 5.57 1.08 -6.88
CA CYS A 92 4.85 1.35 -5.64
C CYS A 92 4.22 0.07 -5.05
N LYS A 93 4.11 0.04 -3.71
CA LYS A 93 3.51 -1.09 -2.99
C LYS A 93 2.13 -1.50 -3.52
N ALA A 94 1.28 -0.52 -3.83
CA ALA A 94 -0.08 -0.78 -4.29
C ALA A 94 -0.10 -1.62 -5.57
N PHE A 95 0.82 -1.39 -6.50
CA PHE A 95 0.90 -2.14 -7.76
C PHE A 95 1.17 -3.65 -7.55
N PHE A 96 2.03 -3.98 -6.60
CA PHE A 96 2.38 -5.36 -6.28
C PHE A 96 1.35 -6.06 -5.39
N VAL A 97 0.78 -5.34 -4.42
CA VAL A 97 -0.11 -5.95 -3.42
C VAL A 97 -1.53 -6.11 -3.94
N SER A 98 -2.09 -5.12 -4.62
CA SER A 98 -3.50 -5.18 -4.98
C SER A 98 -3.76 -6.04 -6.21
N GLY A 99 -2.77 -6.26 -7.08
CA GLY A 99 -3.01 -6.80 -8.43
C GLY A 99 -3.77 -5.83 -9.35
N TRP A 100 -4.35 -4.76 -8.81
CA TRP A 100 -5.09 -3.71 -9.51
C TRP A 100 -4.16 -2.57 -9.98
N LEU A 101 -4.73 -1.61 -10.71
CA LEU A 101 -4.03 -0.41 -11.17
C LEU A 101 -3.80 0.56 -10.00
N CYS A 102 -2.55 0.98 -9.81
CA CYS A 102 -2.22 2.01 -8.82
C CYS A 102 -2.49 3.41 -9.35
N SER A 103 -2.60 4.40 -8.46
CA SER A 103 -2.81 5.81 -8.82
C SER A 103 -1.74 6.36 -9.76
N HIS A 104 -0.48 5.92 -9.61
CA HIS A 104 0.62 6.36 -10.48
C HIS A 104 0.44 5.87 -11.93
N ILE A 105 -0.09 4.66 -12.13
CA ILE A 105 -0.41 4.15 -13.47
C ILE A 105 -1.52 4.98 -14.09
N LEU A 106 -2.61 5.23 -13.36
CA LEU A 106 -3.70 6.07 -13.85
C LEU A 106 -3.23 7.49 -14.20
N ALA A 107 -2.34 8.05 -13.39
CA ALA A 107 -1.71 9.35 -13.67
C ALA A 107 -0.79 9.29 -14.90
N THR A 108 -0.05 8.20 -15.10
CA THR A 108 0.80 8.00 -16.28
C THR A 108 -0.04 7.90 -17.55
N LEU A 109 -1.14 7.13 -17.51
CA LEU A 109 -2.09 7.04 -18.61
C LEU A 109 -2.70 8.41 -18.93
N LYS A 110 -2.93 9.26 -17.91
CA LYS A 110 -3.41 10.64 -18.12
C LYS A 110 -2.42 11.49 -18.90
N VAL A 111 -1.14 11.34 -18.58
CA VAL A 111 -0.06 12.15 -19.14
C VAL A 111 0.31 11.69 -20.55
N LEU A 112 0.32 10.36 -20.80
CA LEU A 112 0.86 9.79 -22.03
C LEU A 112 -0.20 9.26 -23.00
N ASP A 113 -1.27 8.65 -22.50
CA ASP A 113 -2.26 7.91 -23.31
C ASP A 113 -3.62 8.62 -23.43
N GLY A 114 -3.73 9.87 -22.97
CA GLY A 114 -4.96 10.65 -23.08
C GLY A 114 -6.10 10.21 -22.16
N PHE A 115 -5.80 9.55 -21.02
CA PHE A 115 -6.82 9.15 -20.05
C PHE A 115 -7.58 10.35 -19.46
N TYR A 116 -8.90 10.39 -19.67
CA TYR A 116 -9.78 11.46 -19.18
C TYR A 116 -10.35 11.15 -17.80
N LEU A 117 -9.53 11.38 -16.76
CA LEU A 117 -9.94 11.17 -15.36
C LEU A 117 -11.28 11.84 -15.00
N LYS A 118 -11.56 13.03 -15.53
CA LYS A 118 -12.84 13.74 -15.27
C LYS A 118 -14.06 12.95 -15.76
N VAL A 119 -13.96 12.30 -16.91
CA VAL A 119 -15.06 11.50 -17.49
C VAL A 119 -15.27 10.26 -16.62
N LEU A 120 -14.20 9.57 -16.24
CA LEU A 120 -14.30 8.41 -15.34
C LEU A 120 -14.93 8.80 -13.99
N LEU A 121 -14.49 9.90 -13.38
CA LEU A 121 -15.05 10.40 -12.13
C LEU A 121 -16.54 10.75 -12.24
N SER A 122 -17.00 11.24 -13.40
CA SER A 122 -18.41 11.56 -13.62
C SER A 122 -19.32 10.32 -13.65
N SER A 123 -18.75 9.16 -13.98
CA SER A 123 -19.48 7.88 -13.99
C SER A 123 -19.57 7.22 -12.61
N ILE A 124 -18.74 7.66 -11.65
CA ILE A 124 -18.77 7.14 -10.28
C ILE A 124 -19.97 7.78 -9.58
N PRO A 125 -20.93 7.00 -9.06
CA PRO A 125 -22.04 7.57 -8.31
C PRO A 125 -21.49 8.32 -7.09
N ALA A 126 -22.00 9.53 -6.85
CA ALA A 126 -21.64 10.32 -5.67
C ALA A 126 -21.76 9.42 -4.42
N CYS A 127 -20.70 9.34 -3.61
CA CYS A 127 -20.72 8.58 -2.38
C CYS A 127 -21.99 8.94 -1.61
N LYS A 128 -22.72 7.93 -1.11
CA LYS A 128 -23.84 8.17 -0.21
C LYS A 128 -23.36 9.16 0.87
N PRO A 129 -24.17 10.18 1.24
CA PRO A 129 -23.77 11.14 2.25
C PRO A 129 -23.27 10.36 3.48
N PRO A 130 -22.20 10.83 4.14
CA PRO A 130 -21.58 10.10 5.23
C PRO A 130 -22.66 9.66 6.21
N GLY A 131 -22.87 8.36 6.32
CA GLY A 131 -23.78 7.80 7.31
C GLY A 131 -23.35 8.30 8.69
N ARG A 132 -24.35 8.63 9.52
CA ARG A 132 -24.29 9.11 10.92
C ARG A 132 -22.97 9.83 11.31
N PRO A 133 -23.00 11.16 11.51
CA PRO A 133 -21.85 11.92 12.01
C PRO A 133 -21.15 11.24 13.20
N ARG A 134 -19.81 11.22 13.16
CA ARG A 134 -18.99 10.71 14.25
C ARG A 134 -19.36 11.47 15.54
N LYS A 135 -19.61 10.75 16.64
CA LYS A 135 -19.94 11.38 17.94
C LYS A 135 -18.85 12.40 18.31
N VAL A 136 -19.25 13.64 18.54
CA VAL A 136 -18.36 14.72 18.98
C VAL A 136 -17.74 14.32 20.33
N PRO A 137 -16.41 14.40 20.50
CA PRO A 137 -15.76 14.20 21.79
C PRO A 137 -16.29 15.22 22.82
N LYS A 138 -16.46 14.80 24.07
CA LYS A 138 -16.94 15.70 25.14
C LYS A 138 -15.93 16.85 25.34
N ALA A 139 -16.44 18.06 25.50
CA ALA A 139 -15.72 19.35 25.55
C ALA A 139 -14.66 19.54 26.67
N ARG A 140 -14.20 18.47 27.33
CA ARG A 140 -13.19 18.52 28.42
C ARG A 140 -12.03 17.54 28.26
N GLN A 141 -11.91 16.83 27.13
CA GLN A 141 -10.72 15.99 26.87
C GLN A 141 -9.73 16.75 26.00
N HIS A 142 -8.73 17.37 26.63
CA HIS A 142 -7.48 17.73 25.95
C HIS A 142 -6.56 16.50 25.92
N ASP A 143 -6.00 16.21 24.76
CA ASP A 143 -4.93 15.23 24.61
C ASP A 143 -3.64 15.82 25.18
N THR A 144 -3.37 15.57 26.46
CA THR A 144 -2.06 15.83 27.07
C THR A 144 -1.21 14.55 27.02
N PRO A 145 0.12 14.62 27.23
CA PRO A 145 0.97 13.43 27.31
C PRO A 145 0.49 12.37 28.32
N ASN A 146 -0.34 12.79 29.29
CA ASN A 146 -0.89 11.92 30.34
C ASN A 146 -2.38 11.59 30.19
N THR A 147 -3.13 12.35 29.39
CA THR A 147 -4.59 12.18 29.24
C THR A 147 -5.03 11.77 27.84
N GLY A 148 -4.16 11.86 26.84
CA GLY A 148 -4.48 11.56 25.46
C GLY A 148 -4.67 10.06 25.17
N GLN A 149 -5.23 9.75 24.00
CA GLN A 149 -5.51 8.35 23.58
C GLN A 149 -4.26 7.44 23.61
N TYR A 150 -3.08 8.01 23.38
CA TYR A 150 -1.78 7.34 23.36
C TYR A 150 -0.89 7.70 24.56
N ALA A 151 -1.46 8.30 25.61
CA ALA A 151 -0.72 8.60 26.83
C ALA A 151 -0.12 7.32 27.42
N VAL A 152 1.17 7.37 27.78
CA VAL A 152 1.93 6.23 28.32
C VAL A 152 1.19 5.53 29.48
N PRO A 153 0.56 6.24 30.44
CA PRO A 153 -0.22 5.60 31.50
C PRO A 153 -1.44 4.81 30.99
N LYS A 154 -2.13 5.28 29.93
CA LYS A 154 -3.26 4.57 29.32
C LYS A 154 -2.81 3.38 28.48
N LEU A 155 -1.67 3.50 27.79
CA LEU A 155 -1.06 2.41 27.03
C LEU A 155 -0.58 1.31 27.97
N LEU A 156 0.17 1.65 29.02
CA LEU A 156 0.57 0.72 30.07
C LEU A 156 -0.63 0.03 30.70
N LYS A 157 -1.69 0.78 31.05
CA LYS A 157 -2.95 0.20 31.57
C LYS A 157 -3.66 -0.72 30.58
N LYS A 158 -3.62 -0.42 29.27
CA LYS A 158 -4.18 -1.27 28.21
C LYS A 158 -3.34 -2.54 28.02
N MET A 159 -2.02 -2.41 27.99
CA MET A 159 -1.08 -3.53 27.85
C MET A 159 -1.05 -4.42 29.09
N THR A 160 -1.22 -3.88 30.30
CA THR A 160 -1.36 -4.70 31.52
C THR A 160 -2.75 -5.32 31.66
N ARG A 161 -3.82 -4.65 31.16
CA ARG A 161 -5.16 -5.28 31.07
C ARG A 161 -5.22 -6.38 30.01
N ARG A 162 -4.39 -6.31 28.98
CA ARG A 162 -4.28 -7.28 27.89
C ARG A 162 -2.80 -7.45 27.54
N PRO A 163 -2.04 -8.26 28.31
CA PRO A 163 -0.63 -8.52 28.02
C PRO A 163 -0.54 -9.10 26.62
N GLY A 164 -0.02 -8.29 25.67
CA GLY A 164 0.25 -8.60 24.27
C GLY A 164 -0.35 -9.88 23.71
N PHE A 165 -1.69 -10.02 23.72
CA PHE A 165 -2.35 -11.09 22.99
C PHE A 165 -2.49 -10.57 21.55
N PRO A 166 -1.72 -11.07 20.58
CA PRO A 166 -1.84 -10.67 19.18
C PRO A 166 -3.19 -11.08 18.57
N THR A 167 -4.08 -11.73 19.34
CA THR A 167 -5.45 -12.03 18.94
C THR A 167 -6.15 -10.80 18.34
N ASN A 168 -6.62 -10.96 17.11
CA ASN A 168 -7.21 -9.99 16.20
C ASN A 168 -6.26 -8.97 15.55
N TRP A 169 -4.95 -9.18 15.62
CA TRP A 169 -3.99 -8.40 14.83
C TRP A 169 -4.09 -8.80 13.35
N LYS A 170 -3.98 -7.80 12.48
CA LYS A 170 -3.87 -8.01 11.04
C LYS A 170 -2.41 -8.29 10.68
N VAL A 171 -2.16 -9.39 9.99
CA VAL A 171 -0.83 -9.85 9.58
C VAL A 171 -0.79 -10.10 8.08
N LEU A 172 0.39 -9.97 7.48
CA LEU A 172 0.63 -10.29 6.07
C LEU A 172 1.52 -11.53 6.02
N VAL A 173 1.06 -12.55 5.33
CA VAL A 173 1.73 -13.85 5.26
C VAL A 173 1.99 -14.23 3.80
N PRO A 174 3.24 -14.45 3.37
CA PRO A 174 3.53 -15.04 2.07
C PRO A 174 3.19 -16.54 2.11
N LEU A 175 2.34 -17.01 1.20
CA LEU A 175 1.96 -18.41 1.07
C LEU A 175 2.23 -18.88 -0.36
N ASP A 176 2.77 -20.09 -0.47
CA ASP A 176 3.01 -20.76 -1.74
C ASP A 176 1.74 -21.52 -2.14
N ILE A 177 1.17 -21.14 -3.29
CA ILE A 177 -0.02 -21.79 -3.85
C ILE A 177 0.43 -22.62 -5.05
N ASN A 178 0.01 -23.88 -5.07
CA ASN A 178 0.25 -24.76 -6.20
C ASN A 178 -0.93 -24.66 -7.17
N ASP A 179 -0.76 -23.92 -8.26
CA ASP A 179 -1.72 -23.86 -9.37
C ASP A 179 -1.27 -24.83 -10.49
N ASP A 180 -2.13 -25.15 -11.46
CA ASP A 180 -1.82 -26.10 -12.57
C ASP A 180 -0.57 -25.70 -13.40
N ASP A 181 -0.16 -24.43 -13.33
CA ASP A 181 1.01 -23.85 -14.00
C ASP A 181 2.28 -23.79 -13.10
N GLY A 182 2.22 -24.31 -11.87
CA GLY A 182 3.33 -24.39 -10.90
C GLY A 182 3.11 -23.63 -9.59
N ILE A 183 4.16 -23.57 -8.76
CA ILE A 183 4.12 -22.93 -7.43
C ILE A 183 4.24 -21.41 -7.58
N THR A 184 3.23 -20.67 -7.14
CA THR A 184 3.22 -19.21 -7.08
C THR A 184 3.09 -18.70 -5.64
N THR A 185 4.03 -17.87 -5.20
CA THR A 185 3.95 -17.23 -3.88
C THR A 185 3.02 -16.01 -3.94
N LYS A 186 1.94 -16.02 -3.17
CA LYS A 186 1.01 -14.88 -3.02
C LYS A 186 0.98 -14.42 -1.56
N ASN A 187 0.85 -13.11 -1.34
CA ASN A 187 0.75 -12.56 0.02
C ASN A 187 -0.71 -12.43 0.44
N PHE A 188 -1.06 -13.01 1.58
CA PHE A 188 -2.42 -13.00 2.12
C PHE A 188 -2.53 -12.15 3.37
N ASP A 189 -3.65 -11.44 3.51
CA ASP A 189 -4.00 -10.74 4.74
C ASP A 189 -4.76 -11.66 5.69
N GLY A 190 -4.20 -11.84 6.88
CA GLY A 190 -4.74 -12.73 7.89
C GLY A 190 -5.05 -12.01 9.20
N ILE A 191 -5.89 -12.64 10.00
CA ILE A 191 -6.22 -12.22 11.36
C ILE A 191 -5.71 -13.29 12.33
N VAL A 192 -4.84 -12.89 13.25
CA VAL A 192 -4.35 -13.79 14.30
C VAL A 192 -5.52 -14.16 15.24
N ARG A 193 -5.76 -15.44 15.43
CA ARG A 193 -6.75 -16.02 16.34
C ARG A 193 -6.08 -16.57 17.60
N PRO A 194 -6.83 -16.91 18.66
CA PRO A 194 -6.24 -17.38 19.90
C PRO A 194 -5.25 -18.53 19.69
N TRP A 195 -4.25 -18.61 20.55
CA TRP A 195 -3.25 -19.66 20.51
C TRP A 195 -3.85 -21.03 20.85
N PHE A 196 -3.22 -22.09 20.36
CA PHE A 196 -3.52 -23.47 20.75
C PHE A 196 -2.21 -24.21 21.07
N ALA A 197 -2.28 -25.23 21.91
CA ALA A 197 -1.14 -26.07 22.25
C ALA A 197 -1.18 -27.36 21.43
N LYS A 198 -0.05 -27.71 20.81
CA LYS A 198 0.16 -28.99 20.11
C LYS A 198 1.58 -29.47 20.38
N ASP A 199 1.74 -30.73 20.76
CA ASP A 199 3.05 -31.35 21.03
C ASP A 199 3.96 -30.56 22.00
N GLY A 200 3.36 -29.93 23.02
CA GLY A 200 4.09 -29.13 24.02
C GLY A 200 4.55 -27.74 23.55
N LYS A 201 4.20 -27.34 22.32
CA LYS A 201 4.47 -26.01 21.75
C LYS A 201 3.19 -25.19 21.62
N TYR A 202 3.33 -23.88 21.73
CA TYR A 202 2.24 -22.92 21.58
C TYR A 202 2.26 -22.35 20.16
N TYR A 203 1.12 -22.34 19.48
CA TYR A 203 0.99 -21.84 18.11
C TYR A 203 -0.11 -20.80 18.02
N TRP A 204 0.06 -19.81 17.16
CA TRP A 204 -1.01 -18.87 16.80
C TRP A 204 -1.67 -19.32 15.48
N LYS A 205 -2.99 -19.45 15.48
CA LYS A 205 -3.74 -19.68 14.23
C LYS A 205 -3.93 -18.33 13.52
N ILE A 206 -3.76 -18.30 12.20
CA ILE A 206 -4.09 -17.13 11.38
C ILE A 206 -5.29 -17.53 10.52
N GLU A 207 -6.38 -16.78 10.60
CA GLU A 207 -7.54 -16.93 9.71
C GLU A 207 -7.44 -15.94 8.56
N PHE A 208 -7.53 -16.45 7.33
CA PHE A 208 -7.60 -15.66 6.11
C PHE A 208 -9.08 -15.50 5.71
N ALA A 209 -9.43 -14.37 5.08
CA ALA A 209 -10.82 -14.04 4.76
C ALA A 209 -11.40 -14.89 3.60
N ASP A 210 -10.53 -15.43 2.75
CA ASP A 210 -10.89 -16.33 1.66
C ASP A 210 -10.60 -17.78 2.08
N ALA A 211 -11.65 -18.61 2.07
CA ALA A 211 -11.69 -19.90 2.74
C ALA A 211 -10.76 -20.98 2.12
N ASP A 212 -10.31 -21.87 3.00
CA ASP A 212 -9.51 -23.10 2.78
C ASP A 212 -8.06 -22.95 2.31
N ILE A 213 -7.33 -22.00 2.89
CA ILE A 213 -5.86 -22.04 2.87
C ILE A 213 -5.38 -22.67 4.19
N ASP A 214 -5.10 -23.97 4.16
CA ASP A 214 -4.46 -24.69 5.26
C ASP A 214 -2.98 -24.30 5.30
N VAL A 215 -2.62 -23.43 6.25
CA VAL A 215 -1.22 -23.05 6.51
C VAL A 215 -0.74 -23.82 7.72
N GLU A 216 0.45 -24.42 7.62
CA GLU A 216 1.10 -25.01 8.78
C GLU A 216 1.27 -23.97 9.90
N PRO A 217 0.96 -24.32 11.16
CA PRO A 217 0.95 -23.36 12.25
C PRO A 217 2.36 -22.79 12.53
N TYR A 218 2.44 -21.47 12.67
CA TYR A 218 3.68 -20.76 12.99
C TYR A 218 4.18 -21.10 14.39
N ASP A 219 5.37 -21.72 14.47
CA ASP A 219 6.06 -22.06 15.73
C ASP A 219 6.52 -20.79 16.46
N ILE A 220 6.39 -20.78 17.78
CA ILE A 220 6.90 -19.71 18.64
C ILE A 220 8.24 -20.20 19.21
N GLN A 221 9.35 -19.65 18.72
CA GLN A 221 10.65 -19.76 19.41
C GLN A 221 10.76 -18.72 20.52
#